data_AF-A0A2D3PQ38-F1
#
_entry.id   AF-A0A2D3PQ38-F1
#
_cell.length_a   1.000
_cell.length_b   1.000
_cell.length_c   1.000
_cell.angle_alpha   90.00
_cell.angle_beta   90.00
_cell.angle_gamma   90.00
#
_symmetry.space_group_name_H-M   'P 1'
#
loop_
_entity.id
_entity.type
_entity.pdbx_description
1 polymer ?
#
loop_
_entity_poly.entity_id
_entity_poly.type
_entity_poly.pdbx_seq_one_letter_code
_entity_poly.pdbx_strand_id
1 'polypeptide(L)'
;MMLKKGIVLIMLGLIFSSCDLIYYGKIAVYENKYRSELERSAREGMKKDGPGAINNEKYTEGVKEAIQDVMKRPVNKRVEFGETILLIPENTRLNSKHGNVVDEKTGYGIAVIFYIEDYCTEVFYRKKIRNDKYILLFYNRRETELDTIAQKIIKANGFTNTCK
;
A
#
# COMPACT_ATOMS: atom_id res chain seq x y z
N MET A 1 -40.31 -10.53 50.18
CA MET A 1 -39.07 -10.03 49.56
C MET A 1 -38.68 -10.84 48.31
N MET A 2 -39.63 -11.09 47.39
CA MET A 2 -39.39 -11.90 46.18
C MET A 2 -39.82 -11.19 44.89
N LEU A 3 -40.82 -10.31 44.97
CA LEU A 3 -41.28 -9.49 43.84
C LEU A 3 -40.18 -8.56 43.29
N LYS A 4 -39.34 -7.98 44.17
CA LYS A 4 -38.20 -7.15 43.77
C LYS A 4 -37.12 -7.93 43.01
N LYS A 5 -36.93 -9.23 43.30
CA LYS A 5 -35.94 -10.08 42.60
C LYS A 5 -36.42 -10.48 41.19
N GLY A 6 -37.72 -10.77 41.04
CA GLY A 6 -38.33 -11.09 39.74
C GLY A 6 -38.33 -9.92 38.76
N ILE A 7 -38.65 -8.70 39.23
CA ILE A 7 -38.62 -7.48 38.40
C ILE A 7 -37.20 -7.20 37.89
N VAL A 8 -36.17 -7.36 38.74
CA VAL A 8 -34.78 -7.18 38.31
C VAL A 8 -34.38 -8.20 37.24
N LEU A 9 -34.79 -9.48 37.37
CA LEU A 9 -34.52 -10.52 36.37
C LEU A 9 -35.22 -10.26 35.04
N ILE A 10 -36.47 -9.77 35.05
CA ILE A 10 -37.20 -9.40 33.83
C ILE A 10 -36.54 -8.19 33.16
N MET A 11 -36.16 -7.16 33.93
CA MET A 11 -35.44 -5.99 33.42
C MET A 11 -34.06 -6.38 32.84
N LEU A 12 -33.33 -7.29 33.50
CA LEU A 12 -32.05 -7.80 33.02
C LEU A 12 -32.21 -8.62 31.74
N GLY A 13 -33.24 -9.46 31.67
CA GLY A 13 -33.62 -10.22 30.48
C GLY A 13 -33.98 -9.32 29.30
N LEU A 14 -34.67 -8.20 29.53
CA LEU A 14 -35.01 -7.21 28.50
C LEU A 14 -33.78 -6.45 27.96
N ILE A 15 -32.80 -6.15 28.83
CA ILE A 15 -31.52 -5.54 28.41
C ILE A 15 -30.72 -6.51 27.53
N PHE A 16 -30.66 -7.80 27.90
CA PHE A 16 -29.93 -8.83 27.15
C PHE A 16 -30.69 -9.39 25.94
N SER A 17 -32.02 -9.21 25.86
CA SER A 17 -32.82 -9.55 24.68
C SER A 17 -32.86 -8.44 23.63
N SER A 18 -32.26 -7.27 23.91
CA SER A 18 -32.11 -6.24 22.89
C SER A 18 -31.07 -6.71 21.87
N CYS A 19 -31.52 -7.03 20.65
CA CYS A 19 -30.65 -7.28 19.50
C CYS A 19 -29.64 -6.13 19.29
N ASP A 20 -29.94 -4.94 19.82
CA ASP A 20 -29.13 -3.73 19.78
C ASP A 20 -27.79 -3.88 20.51
N LEU A 21 -27.73 -4.47 21.72
CA LEU A 21 -26.45 -4.59 22.46
C LEU A 21 -25.44 -5.50 21.73
N ILE A 22 -25.92 -6.59 21.14
CA ILE A 22 -25.11 -7.51 20.32
C ILE A 22 -24.74 -6.83 18.99
N TYR A 23 -25.66 -6.07 18.40
CA TYR A 23 -25.46 -5.35 17.14
C TYR A 23 -24.41 -4.24 17.26
N TYR A 24 -24.53 -3.34 18.25
CA TYR A 24 -23.53 -2.30 18.51
C TYR A 24 -22.19 -2.89 18.98
N GLY A 25 -22.20 -3.99 19.76
CA GLY A 25 -20.99 -4.73 20.11
C GLY A 25 -20.27 -5.28 18.87
N LYS A 26 -21.00 -5.84 17.90
CA LYS A 26 -20.44 -6.30 16.62
C LYS A 26 -19.86 -5.16 15.79
N ILE A 27 -20.55 -4.03 15.70
CA ILE A 27 -20.07 -2.84 14.97
C ILE A 27 -18.78 -2.31 15.63
N ALA A 28 -18.77 -2.14 16.95
CA ALA A 28 -17.60 -1.64 17.67
C ALA A 28 -16.40 -2.61 17.55
N VAL A 29 -16.61 -3.92 17.63
CA VAL A 29 -15.55 -4.92 17.41
C VAL A 29 -15.04 -4.86 15.97
N TYR A 30 -15.92 -4.71 14.98
CA TYR A 30 -15.56 -4.60 13.57
C TYR A 30 -14.75 -3.32 13.28
N GLU A 31 -15.17 -2.17 13.80
CA GLU A 31 -14.42 -0.91 13.67
C GLU A 31 -13.07 -0.96 14.36
N ASN A 32 -12.99 -1.54 15.57
CA ASN A 32 -11.72 -1.71 16.28
C ASN A 32 -10.78 -2.66 15.54
N LYS A 33 -11.31 -3.75 14.97
CA LYS A 33 -10.55 -4.66 14.12
C LYS A 33 -10.02 -3.93 12.88
N TYR A 34 -10.87 -3.17 12.20
CA TYR A 34 -10.49 -2.39 11.01
C TYR A 34 -9.40 -1.36 11.32
N ARG A 35 -9.52 -0.61 12.42
CA ARG A 35 -8.47 0.32 12.88
C ARG A 35 -7.16 -0.41 13.17
N SER A 36 -7.23 -1.54 13.87
CA SER A 36 -6.05 -2.36 14.17
C SER A 36 -5.37 -2.87 12.89
N GLU A 37 -6.14 -3.26 11.89
CA GLU A 37 -5.63 -3.68 10.58
C GLU A 37 -4.99 -2.52 9.80
N LEU A 38 -5.61 -1.33 9.82
CA LEU A 38 -5.04 -0.12 9.23
C LEU A 38 -3.72 0.27 9.90
N GLU A 39 -3.67 0.30 11.24
CA GLU A 39 -2.45 0.58 11.98
C GLU A 39 -1.36 -0.45 11.68
N ARG A 40 -1.73 -1.72 11.61
CA ARG A 40 -0.80 -2.79 11.23
C ARG A 40 -0.29 -2.58 9.82
N SER A 41 -1.16 -2.28 8.86
CA SER A 41 -0.78 -2.01 7.47
C SER A 41 0.17 -0.81 7.36
N ALA A 42 -0.12 0.28 8.09
CA ALA A 42 0.75 1.44 8.17
C ALA A 42 2.13 1.08 8.75
N ARG A 43 2.17 0.33 9.86
CA ARG A 43 3.43 -0.13 10.47
C ARG A 43 4.22 -1.04 9.53
N GLU A 44 3.55 -1.92 8.80
CA GLU A 44 4.18 -2.77 7.80
C GLU A 44 4.76 -1.96 6.64
N GLY A 45 4.03 -0.97 6.13
CA GLY A 45 4.50 -0.06 5.08
C GLY A 45 5.69 0.82 5.51
N MET A 46 5.83 1.10 6.80
CA MET A 46 6.94 1.86 7.40
C MET A 46 8.17 1.01 7.79
N LYS A 47 8.17 -0.29 7.48
CA LYS A 47 9.37 -1.12 7.58
C LYS A 47 10.42 -0.65 6.58
N LYS A 48 11.67 -1.03 6.84
CA LYS A 48 12.86 -0.59 6.08
C LYS A 48 12.70 -0.69 4.56
N ASP A 49 12.13 -1.78 4.06
CA ASP A 49 11.95 -2.06 2.63
C ASP A 49 10.56 -1.71 2.10
N GLY A 50 9.69 -1.13 2.94
CA GLY A 50 8.35 -0.70 2.58
C GLY A 50 8.33 0.71 1.95
N PRO A 51 7.23 1.08 1.27
CA PRO A 51 7.13 2.37 0.58
C PRO A 51 7.07 3.56 1.55
N GLY A 52 6.64 3.33 2.79
CA GLY A 52 6.57 4.33 3.85
C GLY A 52 7.83 4.41 4.70
N ALA A 53 8.92 3.72 4.34
CA ALA A 53 10.18 3.75 5.09
C ALA A 53 10.68 5.17 5.33
N ILE A 54 10.46 6.09 4.38
CA ILE A 54 10.86 7.49 4.51
C ILE A 54 10.17 8.24 5.66
N ASN A 55 8.99 7.78 6.10
CA ASN A 55 8.25 8.37 7.22
C ASN A 55 8.67 7.81 8.58
N ASN A 56 9.59 6.85 8.60
CA ASN A 56 10.17 6.31 9.82
C ASN A 56 11.49 7.02 10.09
N GLU A 57 11.57 7.80 11.17
CA GLU A 57 12.74 8.60 11.53
C GLU A 57 14.07 7.81 11.50
N LYS A 58 14.03 6.53 11.89
CA LYS A 58 15.20 5.64 11.85
C LYS A 58 15.76 5.42 10.44
N TYR A 59 14.92 5.53 9.41
CA TYR A 59 15.23 5.20 8.03
C TYR A 59 15.22 6.42 7.11
N THR A 60 14.58 7.53 7.49
CA THR A 60 14.36 8.71 6.65
C THR A 60 15.60 9.15 5.88
N GLU A 61 16.72 9.38 6.56
CA GLU A 61 17.94 9.86 5.89
C GLU A 61 18.55 8.80 4.96
N GLY A 62 18.58 7.54 5.39
CA GLY A 62 19.05 6.44 4.55
C GLY A 62 18.18 6.21 3.30
N VAL A 63 16.87 6.44 3.41
CA VAL A 63 15.95 6.37 2.26
C VAL A 63 16.19 7.53 1.30
N LYS A 64 16.42 8.76 1.79
CA LYS A 64 16.76 9.91 0.95
C LYS A 64 18.06 9.68 0.17
N GLU A 65 19.10 9.15 0.83
CA GLU A 65 20.36 8.78 0.18
C GLU A 65 20.15 7.69 -0.88
N ALA A 66 19.35 6.66 -0.57
CA ALA A 66 19.03 5.60 -1.53
C ALA A 66 18.28 6.14 -2.75
N ILE A 67 17.33 7.06 -2.57
CA ILE A 67 16.62 7.73 -3.68
C ILE A 67 17.60 8.50 -4.57
N GLN A 68 18.51 9.28 -3.98
CA GLN A 68 19.52 10.07 -4.70
C GLN A 68 20.52 9.22 -5.48
N ASP A 69 20.84 8.02 -4.99
CA ASP A 69 21.68 7.06 -5.71
C ASP A 69 20.88 6.37 -6.83
N VAL A 70 19.70 5.83 -6.52
CA VAL A 70 18.85 5.09 -7.46
C VAL A 70 18.42 5.97 -8.64
N MET A 71 18.13 7.26 -8.43
CA MET A 71 17.73 8.16 -9.53
C MET A 71 18.80 8.30 -10.62
N LYS A 72 20.08 8.07 -10.29
CA LYS A 72 21.21 8.16 -11.23
C LYS A 72 21.43 6.88 -12.03
N ARG A 73 20.92 5.73 -11.55
CA ARG A 73 21.15 4.42 -12.18
C ARG A 73 20.38 4.24 -13.49
N PRO A 74 20.88 3.46 -14.46
CA PRO A 74 20.13 3.12 -15.66
C PRO A 74 18.90 2.25 -15.32
N VAL A 75 17.85 2.34 -16.14
CA VAL A 75 16.62 1.54 -16.01
C VAL A 75 16.64 0.43 -17.06
N ASN A 76 17.30 -0.68 -16.73
CA ASN A 76 17.50 -1.83 -17.62
C ASN A 76 17.38 -3.18 -16.88
N LYS A 77 17.20 -3.19 -15.55
CA LYS A 77 17.03 -4.42 -14.77
C LYS A 77 15.65 -4.99 -15.06
N ARG A 78 15.63 -6.20 -15.60
CA ARG A 78 14.39 -6.95 -15.90
C ARG A 78 13.88 -7.64 -14.65
N VAL A 79 12.61 -7.43 -14.35
CA VAL A 79 11.89 -8.11 -13.26
C VAL A 79 10.55 -8.60 -13.77
N GLU A 80 10.22 -9.85 -13.46
CA GLU A 80 8.90 -10.42 -13.73
C GLU A 80 7.86 -9.75 -12.82
N PHE A 81 6.76 -9.28 -13.41
CA PHE A 81 5.67 -8.66 -12.68
C PHE A 81 4.33 -9.00 -13.33
N GLY A 82 3.55 -9.85 -12.67
CA GLY A 82 2.36 -10.45 -13.25
C GLY A 82 2.70 -11.30 -14.46
N GLU A 83 2.13 -10.96 -15.62
CA GLU A 83 2.31 -11.70 -16.88
C GLU A 83 3.30 -11.00 -17.84
N THR A 84 4.11 -10.05 -17.34
CA THR A 84 5.05 -9.28 -18.16
C THR A 84 6.36 -8.99 -17.43
N ILE A 85 7.30 -8.37 -18.15
CA ILE A 85 8.59 -7.94 -17.62
C ILE A 85 8.58 -6.41 -17.50
N LEU A 86 8.95 -5.92 -16.32
CA LEU A 86 9.23 -4.51 -16.07
C LEU A 86 10.73 -4.25 -16.07
N LEU A 87 11.11 -3.09 -16.60
CA LEU A 87 12.42 -2.50 -16.47
C LEU A 87 12.42 -1.55 -15.27
N ILE A 88 13.27 -1.82 -14.29
CA ILE A 88 13.49 -0.99 -13.10
C ILE A 88 14.97 -0.56 -13.02
N PRO A 89 15.33 0.40 -12.14
CA PRO A 89 16.72 0.79 -11.95
C PRO A 89 17.63 -0.39 -11.56
N GLU A 90 18.90 -0.37 -11.99
CA GLU A 90 19.87 -1.40 -11.59
C GLU A 90 20.05 -1.53 -10.08
N ASN A 91 20.40 -2.73 -9.63
CA ASN A 91 20.59 -3.07 -8.22
C ASN A 91 19.36 -2.71 -7.35
N THR A 92 18.16 -2.88 -7.92
CA THR A 92 16.90 -2.76 -7.23
C THR A 92 16.05 -4.00 -7.46
N ARG A 93 15.13 -4.25 -6.53
CA ARG A 93 14.10 -5.29 -6.62
C ARG A 93 12.72 -4.69 -6.39
N LEU A 94 11.67 -5.44 -6.71
CA LEU A 94 10.32 -5.12 -6.26
C LEU A 94 10.02 -5.79 -4.92
N ASN A 95 9.38 -5.05 -4.02
CA ASN A 95 8.84 -5.61 -2.80
C ASN A 95 7.64 -6.50 -3.14
N SER A 96 7.67 -7.78 -2.77
CA SER A 96 6.60 -8.73 -3.10
C SER A 96 5.27 -8.45 -2.41
N LYS A 97 5.30 -7.75 -1.26
CA LYS A 97 4.11 -7.40 -0.49
C LYS A 97 3.51 -6.07 -0.91
N HIS A 98 4.36 -5.10 -1.20
CA HIS A 98 3.94 -3.71 -1.42
C HIS A 98 4.11 -3.24 -2.87
N GLY A 99 4.81 -3.98 -3.73
CA GLY A 99 5.05 -3.61 -5.12
C GLY A 99 6.03 -2.43 -5.31
N ASN A 100 6.62 -1.91 -4.22
CA ASN A 100 7.52 -0.76 -4.30
C ASN A 100 8.94 -1.16 -4.70
N VAL A 101 9.67 -0.22 -5.31
CA VAL A 101 11.10 -0.39 -5.57
C VAL A 101 11.87 -0.44 -4.25
N VAL A 102 12.81 -1.36 -4.13
CA VAL A 102 13.73 -1.48 -3.00
C VAL A 102 15.16 -1.47 -3.53
N ASP A 103 16.00 -0.60 -2.96
CA ASP A 103 17.43 -0.62 -3.25
C ASP A 103 18.07 -1.88 -2.64
N GLU A 104 18.68 -2.73 -3.47
CA GLU A 104 19.27 -3.99 -3.00
C GLU A 104 20.53 -3.76 -2.16
N LYS A 105 21.24 -2.66 -2.37
CA LYS A 105 22.46 -2.31 -1.63
C LYS A 105 22.14 -1.98 -0.17
N THR A 106 21.16 -1.10 0.06
CA THR A 106 20.84 -0.61 1.41
C THR A 106 19.67 -1.35 2.05
N GLY A 107 18.79 -1.96 1.25
CA GLY A 107 17.52 -2.54 1.66
C GLY A 107 16.41 -1.51 1.90
N TYR A 108 16.60 -0.25 1.51
CA TYR A 108 15.59 0.80 1.70
C TYR A 108 14.52 0.79 0.63
N GLY A 109 13.26 0.90 1.06
CA GLY A 109 12.10 1.03 0.18
C GLY A 109 11.94 2.45 -0.33
N ILE A 110 11.72 2.57 -1.64
CA ILE A 110 11.46 3.81 -2.35
C ILE A 110 9.98 3.86 -2.72
N ALA A 111 9.32 4.99 -2.50
CA ALA A 111 7.88 5.20 -2.73
C ALA A 111 7.49 5.33 -4.22
N VAL A 112 7.99 4.41 -5.04
CA VAL A 112 7.60 4.19 -6.44
C VAL A 112 7.03 2.78 -6.50
N ILE A 113 5.72 2.66 -6.74
CA ILE A 113 4.95 1.46 -6.44
C ILE A 113 4.17 0.97 -7.65
N PHE A 114 4.21 -0.35 -7.88
CA PHE A 114 3.46 -1.00 -8.94
C PHE A 114 2.33 -1.87 -8.37
N TYR A 115 1.16 -1.79 -9.01
CA TYR A 115 0.02 -2.67 -8.72
C TYR A 115 -0.61 -3.15 -10.02
N ILE A 116 -1.35 -4.25 -9.97
CA ILE A 116 -2.17 -4.74 -11.09
C ILE A 116 -3.62 -4.52 -10.73
N GLU A 117 -4.35 -3.85 -11.61
CA GLU A 117 -5.79 -3.64 -11.50
C GLU A 117 -6.50 -4.20 -12.74
N ASP A 118 -7.78 -4.52 -12.60
CA ASP A 118 -8.67 -4.99 -13.67
C ASP A 118 -9.51 -3.86 -14.29
N TYR A 119 -9.07 -2.61 -14.09
CA TYR A 119 -9.68 -1.43 -14.69
C TYR A 119 -8.64 -0.41 -15.13
N CYS A 120 -9.05 0.47 -16.04
CA CYS A 120 -8.25 1.61 -16.46
C CYS A 120 -8.61 2.87 -15.66
N THR A 121 -7.62 3.67 -15.25
CA THR A 121 -7.84 4.94 -14.53
C THR A 121 -6.89 6.04 -14.99
N GLU A 122 -7.44 7.21 -15.33
CA GLU A 122 -6.66 8.36 -15.82
C GLU A 122 -5.72 9.01 -14.78
N VAL A 123 -5.91 8.67 -13.51
CA VAL A 123 -5.17 9.25 -12.38
C VAL A 123 -3.69 8.85 -12.40
N PHE A 124 -3.40 7.57 -12.68
CA PHE A 124 -2.06 7.00 -12.61
C PHE A 124 -1.49 6.69 -13.99
N TYR A 125 -0.16 6.67 -14.10
CA TYR A 125 0.48 6.08 -15.26
C TYR A 125 0.16 4.59 -15.29
N ARG A 126 -0.15 4.04 -16.47
CA ARG A 126 -0.56 2.65 -16.62
C ARG A 126 0.04 1.98 -17.83
N LYS A 127 0.09 0.66 -17.79
CA LYS A 127 0.45 -0.20 -18.93
C LYS A 127 -0.56 -1.33 -19.05
N LYS A 128 -1.27 -1.40 -20.17
CA LYS A 128 -2.18 -2.52 -20.46
C LYS A 128 -1.35 -3.80 -20.64
N ILE A 129 -1.71 -4.86 -19.92
CA ILE A 129 -1.06 -6.17 -20.03
C ILE A 129 -1.91 -7.10 -20.91
N ARG A 130 -3.19 -7.25 -20.57
CA ARG A 130 -4.16 -8.11 -21.29
C ARG A 130 -5.59 -7.76 -20.90
N ASN A 131 -6.52 -7.76 -21.86
CA ASN A 131 -7.94 -7.42 -21.62
C ASN A 131 -8.05 -6.13 -20.79
N ASP A 132 -8.79 -6.17 -19.68
CA ASP A 132 -8.94 -5.04 -18.76
C ASP A 132 -7.86 -4.99 -17.67
N LYS A 133 -6.80 -5.80 -17.75
CA LYS A 133 -5.69 -5.78 -16.77
C LYS A 133 -4.64 -4.74 -17.12
N TYR A 134 -4.35 -3.86 -16.16
CA TYR A 134 -3.37 -2.79 -16.25
C TYR A 134 -2.38 -2.85 -15.09
N ILE A 135 -1.09 -2.62 -15.36
CA ILE A 135 -0.14 -2.23 -14.32
C ILE A 135 -0.33 -0.74 -14.07
N LEU A 136 -0.53 -0.35 -12.81
CA LEU A 136 -0.53 1.05 -12.39
C LEU A 136 0.79 1.40 -11.71
N LEU A 137 1.27 2.62 -11.95
CA LEU A 137 2.45 3.19 -11.31
C LEU A 137 2.06 4.35 -10.41
N PHE A 138 2.28 4.18 -9.11
CA PHE A 138 1.99 5.16 -8.06
C PHE A 138 3.29 5.77 -7.50
N TYR A 139 3.34 7.10 -7.42
CA TYR A 139 4.41 7.86 -6.78
C TYR A 139 3.96 9.31 -6.53
N ASN A 140 4.65 10.05 -5.65
CA ASN A 140 4.39 11.47 -5.44
C ASN A 140 5.07 12.31 -6.54
N ARG A 141 4.28 12.83 -7.50
CA ARG A 141 4.76 13.67 -8.60
C ARG A 141 5.37 15.01 -8.17
N ARG A 142 5.13 15.44 -6.92
CA ARG A 142 5.69 16.68 -6.37
C ARG A 142 7.11 16.50 -5.82
N GLU A 143 7.54 15.26 -5.57
CA GLU A 143 8.92 14.96 -5.17
C GLU A 143 9.79 14.79 -6.41
N THR A 144 10.66 15.74 -6.67
CA THR A 144 11.47 15.83 -7.90
C THR A 144 12.28 14.56 -8.15
N GLU A 145 12.88 13.99 -7.11
CA GLU A 145 13.70 12.79 -7.20
C GLU A 145 12.87 11.54 -7.50
N LEU A 146 11.70 11.40 -6.87
CA LEU A 146 10.79 10.29 -7.15
C LEU A 146 10.20 10.41 -8.56
N ASP A 147 9.83 11.61 -9.01
CA ASP A 147 9.38 11.83 -10.38
C ASP A 147 10.49 11.49 -11.38
N THR A 148 11.74 11.87 -11.11
CA THR A 148 12.87 11.50 -11.97
C THR A 148 13.00 9.98 -12.14
N ILE A 149 12.92 9.22 -11.04
CA ILE A 149 12.93 7.74 -11.09
C ILE A 149 11.72 7.23 -11.88
N ALA A 150 10.53 7.71 -11.56
CA ALA A 150 9.29 7.25 -12.17
C ALA A 150 9.23 7.56 -13.67
N GLN A 151 9.64 8.75 -14.12
CA GLN A 151 9.67 9.12 -15.54
C GLN A 151 10.61 8.22 -16.35
N LYS A 152 11.77 7.87 -15.79
CA LYS A 152 12.70 6.91 -16.44
C LYS A 152 12.05 5.54 -16.60
N ILE A 153 11.36 5.06 -15.57
CA ILE A 153 10.59 3.81 -15.61
C ILE A 153 9.45 3.89 -16.62
N ILE A 154 8.66 4.96 -16.61
CA ILE A 154 7.53 5.19 -17.52
C ILE A 154 8.00 5.10 -18.97
N LYS A 155 9.08 5.82 -19.29
CA LYS A 155 9.68 5.83 -20.63
C LYS A 155 10.21 4.46 -21.04
N ALA A 156 10.95 3.78 -20.16
CA ALA A 156 11.54 2.47 -20.44
C ALA A 156 10.49 1.38 -20.68
N ASN A 157 9.33 1.50 -20.04
CA ASN A 157 8.28 0.48 -20.08
C ASN A 157 7.07 0.85 -20.94
N GLY A 158 7.00 2.07 -21.47
CA GLY A 158 5.87 2.55 -22.27
C GLY A 158 4.57 2.69 -21.48
N PHE A 159 4.64 3.20 -20.25
CA PHE A 159 3.43 3.55 -19.50
C PHE A 159 2.78 4.82 -20.10
N THR A 160 1.46 4.91 -20.05
CA THR A 160 0.66 6.04 -20.55
C THR A 160 -0.24 6.60 -19.46
N ASN A 161 -0.70 7.83 -19.60
CA ASN A 161 -1.68 8.46 -18.72
C ASN A 161 -3.10 8.51 -19.34
N THR A 162 -3.34 7.79 -20.44
CA THR A 162 -4.64 7.71 -21.13
C THR A 162 -5.18 6.27 -21.16
N CYS A 163 -6.51 6.15 -21.13
CA CYS A 163 -7.19 4.87 -21.27
C CYS A 163 -7.38 4.53 -22.74
N LYS A 164 -7.10 3.27 -23.09
CA LYS A 164 -7.22 2.71 -24.44
C LYS A 164 -7.93 1.37 -24.41
#